data_AF-A0A0B3AWM1-F1
#
_entry.id   AF-A0A0B3AWM1-F1
#
_cell.length_a   1.000
_cell.length_b   1.000
_cell.length_c   1.000
_cell.angle_alpha   90.00
_cell.angle_beta   90.00
_cell.angle_gamma   90.00
#
_symmetry.space_group_name_H-M   'P 1'
#
loop_
_entity.id
_entity.type
_entity.pdbx_description
1 polymer ?
#
loop_
_entity_poly.entity_id
_entity_poly.type
_entity_poly.pdbx_seq_one_letter_code
_entity_poly.pdbx_strand_id
1 'polypeptide(L)' 'MISLIKEETGCQITVGQNGIIWIKGKKIDDEVFAKKAIMFIAENSFKKGLTEKIQEWFKEEKK' A
#
# COMPACT_ATOMS: atom_id res chain seq x y z
N MET A 1 -9.08 -1.85 -0.85
CA MET A 1 -7.66 -1.89 -0.40
C MET A 1 -6.88 -0.63 -0.77
N ILE A 2 -7.03 -0.05 -1.97
CA ILE A 2 -6.28 1.16 -2.32
C ILE A 2 -6.55 2.35 -1.36
N SER A 3 -7.79 2.49 -0.88
CA SER A 3 -8.16 3.53 0.09
C SER A 3 -7.41 3.39 1.41
N LEU A 4 -7.25 2.16 1.91
CA LEU A 4 -6.47 1.87 3.12
C LEU A 4 -5.02 2.34 2.95
N ILE A 5 -4.39 2.03 1.82
CA ILE A 5 -3.01 2.48 1.56
C ILE A 5 -2.95 4.01 1.50
N LYS A 6 -3.91 4.67 0.85
CA LYS A 6 -3.95 6.14 0.79
C LYS A 6 -4.07 6.77 2.18
N GLU A 7 -4.92 6.22 3.04
CA GLU A 7 -5.12 6.69 4.42
C GLU A 7 -3.88 6.45 5.29
N GLU A 8 -3.30 5.25 5.22
CA GLU A 8 -2.17 4.87 6.06
C GLU A 8 -0.86 5.57 5.67
N THR A 9 -0.68 5.87 4.39
CA THR A 9 0.55 6.48 3.84
C THR A 9 0.42 7.98 3.57
N GLY A 10 -0.80 8.54 3.57
CA GLY A 10 -1.05 9.93 3.19
C GLY A 10 -0.71 10.26 1.72
N CYS A 11 -0.46 9.25 0.88
CA CYS A 11 -0.07 9.44 -0.51
C CYS A 11 -1.29 9.55 -1.44
N GLN A 12 -1.16 10.37 -2.48
CA GLN A 12 -2.05 10.32 -3.63
C GLN A 12 -1.65 9.15 -4.52
N ILE A 13 -2.57 8.18 -4.66
CA ILE A 13 -2.35 6.97 -5.45
C ILE A 13 -3.39 6.88 -6.57
N THR A 14 -2.93 6.69 -7.81
CA THR A 14 -3.79 6.47 -8.98
C THR A 14 -3.45 5.13 -9.60
N VAL A 15 -4.45 4.27 -9.77
CA VAL A 15 -4.29 2.94 -10.34
C VAL A 15 -4.87 2.94 -11.75
N GLY A 16 -4.03 2.68 -12.74
CA GLY A 16 -4.45 2.45 -14.12
C GLY A 16 -4.90 1.01 -14.34
N GLN A 17 -5.88 0.79 -15.21
CA GLN A 17 -6.33 -0.55 -15.58
C GLN A 17 -5.25 -1.36 -16.32
N ASN A 18 -4.23 -0.68 -16.86
CA ASN A 18 -3.04 -1.29 -17.44
C ASN A 18 -2.03 -1.82 -16.39
N GLY A 19 -2.37 -1.78 -15.11
CA GLY A 19 -1.50 -2.23 -14.02
C GLY A 19 -0.42 -1.22 -13.63
N ILE A 20 -0.40 -0.03 -14.23
CA ILE A 20 0.52 1.04 -13.82
C ILE A 20 -0.08 1.77 -12.62
N ILE A 21 0.71 1.91 -11.56
CA ILE A 21 0.32 2.63 -10.34
C ILE A 21 1.20 3.86 -10.20
N TRP A 22 0.57 5.02 -10.12
CA TRP A 22 1.21 6.28 -9.80
C TRP A 22 1.07 6.56 -8.31
N ILE A 23 2.18 6.89 -7.66
CA ILE A 23 2.27 7.21 -6.25
C ILE A 23 2.89 8.60 -6.15
N LYS A 24 2.27 9.49 -5.38
CA LYS A 24 2.78 10.83 -5.09
C LYS A 24 2.58 11.15 -3.62
N GLY A 25 3.67 11.28 -2.89
CA GLY A 25 3.71 11.60 -1.46
C GLY A 25 4.24 13.00 -1.20
N LYS A 26 4.22 13.42 0.08
CA LYS A 26 4.90 14.65 0.50
C LYS A 26 6.39 14.43 0.75
N LYS A 27 6.76 13.21 1.16
CA LYS A 27 8.14 12.76 1.38
C LYS A 27 8.41 11.51 0.56
N ILE A 28 9.68 11.30 0.22
CA ILE A 28 10.14 10.10 -0.48
C ILE A 28 9.85 8.85 0.37
N ASP A 29 10.02 8.93 1.69
CA ASP A 29 9.76 7.80 2.59
C ASP A 29 8.30 7.33 2.54
N ASP A 30 7.34 8.26 2.40
CA ASP A 30 5.91 7.94 2.28
C ASP A 30 5.64 7.19 0.97
N GLU A 31 6.28 7.61 -0.12
CA GLU A 31 6.15 6.95 -1.43
C GLU A 31 6.77 5.54 -1.42
N VAL A 32 7.94 5.39 -0.80
CA VAL A 32 8.60 4.11 -0.60
C VAL A 32 7.74 3.19 0.25
N PHE A 33 7.13 3.73 1.32
CA PHE A 33 6.23 2.98 2.18
C PHE A 33 4.97 2.51 1.45
N ALA A 34 4.34 3.38 0.66
CA ALA A 34 3.21 3.02 -0.20
C ALA A 34 3.59 1.94 -1.23
N LYS A 35 4.77 2.05 -1.83
CA LYS A 35 5.30 1.02 -2.75
C LYS A 35 5.44 -0.34 -2.05
N LYS A 36 6.04 -0.38 -0.85
CA LYS A 36 6.18 -1.62 -0.07
C LYS A 36 4.81 -2.26 0.21
N ALA A 37 3.83 -1.47 0.65
CA ALA A 37 2.48 -1.96 0.92
C ALA A 37 1.84 -2.58 -0.33
N ILE A 38 1.94 -1.91 -1.49
CA ILE A 38 1.41 -2.41 -2.75
C ILE A 38 2.10 -3.72 -3.16
N MET A 39 3.42 -3.81 -3.00
CA MET A 39 4.15 -5.04 -3.31
C MET A 39 3.79 -6.19 -2.37
N PHE A 40 3.66 -5.93 -1.08
CA PHE A 40 3.21 -6.94 -0.12
C PHE A 40 1.83 -7.49 -0.51
N ILE A 41 0.91 -6.62 -0.93
CA ILE A 41 -0.41 -7.03 -1.42
C ILE A 41 -0.30 -7.90 -2.68
N ALA A 42 0.54 -7.50 -3.64
CA ALA A 42 0.74 -8.24 -4.87
C ALA A 42 1.26 -9.66 -4.59
N GLU A 43 2.26 -9.77 -3.72
CA GLU A 43 2.87 -11.04 -3.29
C GLU A 43 1.94 -11.92 -2.45
N ASN A 44 0.98 -11.32 -1.73
CA ASN A 44 0.06 -12.06 -0.87
C ASN A 44 -1.37 -12.16 -1.46
N SER A 45 -1.54 -11.81 -2.73
CA SER A 45 -2.84 -11.74 -3.42
C SER A 45 -3.65 -13.04 -3.40
N PHE A 46 -2.98 -14.19 -3.28
CA PHE A 46 -3.60 -15.52 -3.20
C PHE A 46 -4.02 -15.94 -1.78
N LYS A 47 -3.69 -15.15 -0.75
CA LYS A 47 -4.00 -15.51 0.64
C LYS A 47 -5.40 -15.03 1.04
N LYS A 48 -6.13 -15.89 1.76
CA LYS A 48 -7.36 -15.49 2.46
C LYS A 48 -7.03 -14.53 3.61
N GLY A 49 -7.95 -13.60 3.89
CA GLY A 49 -7.80 -12.59 4.94
C GLY A 49 -6.69 -11.58 4.66
N LEU A 50 -6.54 -11.16 3.41
CA LEU A 50 -5.47 -10.24 3.01
C LEU A 50 -5.64 -8.85 3.63
N THR A 51 -6.88 -8.42 3.87
CA THR A 51 -7.20 -7.14 4.49
C THR A 51 -6.71 -7.08 5.94
N GLU A 52 -6.92 -8.13 6.73
CA GLU A 52 -6.43 -8.17 8.12
C GLU A 52 -4.89 -8.18 8.15
N LYS A 53 -4.27 -8.99 7.28
CA LYS A 53 -2.80 -9.08 7.19
C LYS A 53 -2.14 -7.76 6.82
N ILE A 54 -2.70 -7.01 5.87
CA ILE A 54 -2.12 -5.72 5.51
C ILE A 54 -2.29 -4.69 6.64
N GLN A 55 -3.38 -4.75 7.41
CA GLN A 55 -3.55 -3.89 8.59
C GLN A 55 -2.56 -4.22 9.70
N GLU A 56 -2.25 -5.50 9.93
CA GLU A 56 -1.19 -5.93 10.85
C GLU A 56 0.18 -5.43 10.37
N TRP A 57 0.48 -5.63 9.08
CA TRP A 57 1.73 -5.16 8.48
C TRP A 57 1.93 -3.63 8.62
N PHE A 58 0.86 -2.83 8.42
CA PHE A 58 0.91 -1.38 8.66
C PHE A 58 1.20 -1.02 10.12
N LYS A 59 0.72 -1.79 11.09
CA LYS A 59 0.99 -1.57 12.53
C LYS A 59 2.43 -1.93 12.89
N GLU A 60 3.02 -2.92 12.24
CA GLU A 60 4.40 -3.35 12.48
C GLU A 60 5.42 -2.36 11.94
N GLU A 61 5.24 -1.85 10.71
CA GLU A 61 6.18 -0.89 10.11
C GLU A 61 6.08 0.54 10.67
N LYS A 62 4.99 0.86 11.40
CA LYS A 62 4.84 2.14 12.12
C LYS A 62 5.43 2.13 13.54
N LYS A 63 5.90 0.98 14.03
CA LYS A 63 6.67 0.88 15.29
C LYS A 63 8.13 1.25 15.06
#